data_AF-K0DQF7-F1
#
_entry.id   AF-K0DQF7-F1
#
_cell.length_a   1.000
_cell.length_b   1.000
_cell.length_c   1.000
_cell.angle_alpha   90.00
_cell.angle_beta   90.00
_cell.angle_gamma   90.00
#
_symmetry.space_group_name_H-M   'P 1'
#
loop_
_entity.id
_entity.type
_entity.pdbx_description
1 polymer ?
#
loop_
_entity_poly.entity_id
_entity_poly.type
_entity_poly.pdbx_seq_one_letter_code
_entity_poly.pdbx_strand_id
1 'polypeptide(L)'
;MTDPILRSSDPAADSATEAASAVNAAHPEDAFEAVHEDRLWRDDGWTARVIKNEDDEGWAVEMIKDGEAEPALVGPWTMGRNKKDPKPLDTAAFNTLVKTASEVLRRHEQQLRAQLHKAVRVPSADGSDELDITLDIVPDEDEPYALLTALDAFGEQLAQVQVAPGFKLSKASASAWVENEFRRPA
;
A
#
# COMPACT_ATOMS: atom_id res chain seq x y z
N MET A 1 -37.48 -20.46 73.13
CA MET A 1 -37.22 -21.63 73.99
C MET A 1 -37.51 -22.86 73.15
N THR A 2 -36.55 -23.71 72.76
CA THR A 2 -35.09 -23.73 73.05
C THR A 2 -34.40 -24.59 71.96
N ASP A 3 -33.20 -24.20 71.52
CA ASP A 3 -32.29 -24.99 70.64
C ASP A 3 -31.50 -26.05 71.46
N PRO A 4 -30.60 -26.90 70.90
CA PRO A 4 -30.36 -27.37 69.52
C PRO A 4 -30.17 -28.92 69.44
N ILE A 5 -29.67 -29.50 68.32
CA ILE A 5 -28.47 -30.42 68.23
C ILE A 5 -28.46 -31.44 67.02
N LEU A 6 -27.46 -31.22 66.13
CA LEU A 6 -26.60 -32.13 65.33
C LEU A 6 -27.10 -33.16 64.27
N ARG A 7 -26.42 -33.09 63.09
CA ARG A 7 -25.89 -34.18 62.19
C ARG A 7 -26.87 -35.25 61.66
N SER A 8 -26.82 -35.79 60.43
CA SER A 8 -25.84 -35.83 59.32
C SER A 8 -26.54 -36.48 58.09
N SER A 9 -26.04 -36.53 56.84
CA SER A 9 -24.82 -36.05 56.15
C SER A 9 -25.06 -35.93 54.62
N ASP A 10 -24.21 -35.17 53.95
CA ASP A 10 -23.95 -35.15 52.49
C ASP A 10 -23.18 -36.41 51.97
N PRO A 11 -22.88 -36.58 50.66
CA PRO A 11 -23.59 -36.12 49.45
C PRO A 11 -23.69 -37.19 48.33
N ALA A 12 -24.53 -36.96 47.32
CA ALA A 12 -24.35 -37.44 45.95
C ALA A 12 -25.10 -36.50 44.99
N ALA A 13 -24.49 -35.44 44.46
CA ALA A 13 -23.55 -35.49 43.34
C ALA A 13 -24.19 -35.92 42.00
N ASP A 14 -25.00 -35.04 41.42
CA ASP A 14 -24.92 -34.77 39.98
C ASP A 14 -25.29 -33.30 39.69
N SER A 15 -24.31 -32.53 39.20
CA SER A 15 -24.44 -31.11 38.85
C SER A 15 -23.69 -30.84 37.56
N ALA A 16 -24.40 -30.88 36.44
CA ALA A 16 -23.88 -30.50 35.13
C ALA A 16 -24.98 -29.83 34.27
N THR A 17 -25.60 -28.77 34.80
CA THR A 17 -26.49 -27.88 34.05
C THR A 17 -25.73 -26.67 33.54
N GLU A 18 -25.87 -26.41 32.24
CA GLU A 18 -25.62 -25.16 31.49
C GLU A 18 -24.41 -24.29 31.85
N ALA A 19 -23.47 -24.23 30.90
CA ALA A 19 -22.81 -22.98 30.54
C ALA A 19 -22.97 -22.76 29.02
N ALA A 20 -23.88 -21.88 28.63
CA ALA A 20 -24.00 -21.40 27.26
C ALA A 20 -22.95 -20.31 26.95
N SER A 21 -22.75 -20.04 25.65
CA SER A 21 -21.71 -19.18 25.04
C SER A 21 -20.37 -19.89 24.79
N ALA A 22 -19.70 -19.71 23.65
CA ALA A 22 -19.93 -18.73 22.59
C ALA A 22 -19.98 -19.38 21.19
N VAL A 23 -21.01 -19.02 20.42
CA VAL A 23 -21.00 -19.16 18.95
C VAL A 23 -20.18 -18.02 18.34
N ASN A 24 -18.85 -18.12 18.44
CA ASN A 24 -17.96 -17.24 17.67
C ASN A 24 -17.93 -17.71 16.21
N ALA A 25 -18.93 -17.27 15.45
CA ALA A 25 -18.93 -17.33 14.00
C ALA A 25 -17.91 -16.32 13.42
N ALA A 26 -16.64 -16.64 13.52
CA ALA A 26 -15.60 -15.97 12.73
C ALA A 26 -15.86 -16.28 11.25
N HIS A 27 -15.99 -15.23 10.43
CA HIS A 27 -16.27 -15.36 9.01
C HIS A 27 -15.01 -15.87 8.27
N PRO A 28 -15.11 -16.90 7.42
CA PRO A 28 -13.97 -17.48 6.72
C PRO A 28 -13.77 -16.82 5.35
N GLU A 29 -13.41 -15.54 5.33
CA GLU A 29 -13.10 -14.80 4.10
C GLU A 29 -11.64 -14.31 4.20
N ASP A 30 -10.74 -14.92 3.41
CA ASP A 30 -9.31 -14.57 3.21
C ASP A 30 -8.36 -14.52 4.42
N ALA A 31 -8.56 -15.40 5.41
CA ALA A 31 -7.45 -15.82 6.28
C ALA A 31 -6.55 -16.83 5.53
N PHE A 32 -5.64 -16.35 4.66
CA PHE A 32 -4.59 -17.21 4.12
C PHE A 32 -3.77 -17.80 5.27
N GLU A 33 -3.71 -19.13 5.38
CA GLU A 33 -2.93 -19.79 6.42
C GLU A 33 -1.45 -19.39 6.34
N ALA A 34 -0.84 -19.10 7.49
CA ALA A 34 0.57 -18.75 7.58
C ALA A 34 1.43 -19.96 7.22
N VAL A 35 2.25 -19.83 6.17
CA VAL A 35 3.13 -20.89 5.66
C VAL A 35 4.57 -20.50 5.95
N HIS A 36 5.35 -21.41 6.53
CA HIS A 36 6.75 -21.17 6.88
C HIS A 36 7.63 -22.37 6.45
N GLU A 37 7.91 -22.47 5.15
CA GLU A 37 8.75 -23.51 4.54
C GLU A 37 10.10 -22.93 4.07
N ASP A 38 11.14 -23.76 3.92
CA ASP A 38 12.49 -23.32 3.49
C ASP A 38 12.51 -22.46 2.20
N ARG A 39 11.50 -22.58 1.34
CA ARG A 39 11.41 -21.90 0.04
C ARG A 39 10.10 -21.15 -0.22
N LEU A 40 9.14 -21.21 0.70
CA LEU A 40 7.83 -20.57 0.58
C LEU A 40 7.43 -20.05 1.96
N TRP A 41 7.33 -18.73 2.09
CA TRP A 41 6.70 -18.12 3.27
C TRP A 41 5.44 -17.37 2.84
N ARG A 42 4.40 -17.42 3.66
CA ARG A 42 3.25 -16.53 3.56
C ARG A 42 2.87 -16.08 4.96
N ASP A 43 2.92 -14.78 5.20
CA ASP A 43 2.51 -14.14 6.47
C ASP A 43 2.28 -12.64 6.23
N ASP A 44 1.58 -11.95 7.14
CA ASP A 44 1.36 -10.48 7.11
C ASP A 44 0.84 -9.90 5.76
N GLY A 45 0.12 -10.69 4.95
CA GLY A 45 -0.38 -10.27 3.62
C GLY A 45 0.69 -10.31 2.51
N TRP A 46 1.77 -11.06 2.72
CA TRP A 46 2.88 -11.21 1.78
C TRP A 46 3.23 -12.68 1.56
N THR A 47 3.39 -13.07 0.29
CA THR A 47 3.93 -14.36 -0.13
C THR A 47 5.37 -14.19 -0.66
N ALA A 48 6.34 -14.84 -0.02
CA ALA A 48 7.74 -14.92 -0.43
C ALA A 48 8.07 -16.29 -1.04
N ARG A 49 8.57 -16.32 -2.28
CA ARG A 49 8.88 -17.55 -3.03
C ARG A 49 10.34 -17.58 -3.48
N VAL A 50 11.06 -18.64 -3.13
CA VAL A 50 12.45 -18.85 -3.59
C VAL A 50 12.46 -19.73 -4.83
N ILE A 51 12.60 -19.09 -5.99
CA ILE A 51 12.64 -19.70 -7.32
C ILE A 51 14.07 -19.80 -7.85
N LYS A 52 14.30 -20.66 -8.84
CA LYS A 52 15.56 -20.65 -9.58
C LYS A 52 15.57 -19.40 -10.47
N ASN A 53 16.69 -18.65 -10.51
CA ASN A 53 16.81 -17.54 -11.44
C ASN A 53 16.92 -18.10 -12.88
N GLU A 54 16.23 -17.48 -13.83
CA GLU A 54 16.33 -17.84 -15.26
C GLU A 54 17.43 -17.04 -15.96
N ASP A 55 17.76 -15.84 -15.47
CA ASP A 55 18.74 -14.92 -16.06
C ASP A 55 20.18 -15.12 -15.53
N ASP A 56 20.38 -15.75 -14.36
CA ASP A 56 21.69 -15.99 -13.74
C ASP A 56 21.86 -17.43 -13.22
N GLU A 57 23.11 -17.86 -13.00
CA GLU A 57 23.44 -19.06 -12.22
C GLU A 57 23.13 -18.88 -10.71
N GLY A 58 21.85 -18.92 -10.33
CA GLY A 58 21.47 -18.70 -8.94
C GLY A 58 20.02 -18.99 -8.58
N TRP A 59 19.65 -18.49 -7.41
CA TRP A 59 18.27 -18.44 -6.90
C TRP A 59 17.81 -16.99 -6.91
N ALA A 60 16.51 -16.77 -7.04
CA ALA A 60 15.86 -15.48 -6.85
C ALA A 60 14.75 -15.63 -5.80
N VAL A 61 14.39 -14.52 -5.16
CA VAL A 61 13.21 -14.44 -4.29
C VAL A 61 12.21 -13.47 -4.91
N GLU A 62 10.99 -13.96 -5.08
CA GLU A 62 9.82 -13.17 -5.47
C GLU A 62 9.06 -12.79 -4.20
N MET A 63 8.73 -11.51 -4.06
CA MET A 63 7.82 -10.98 -3.04
C MET A 63 6.54 -10.54 -3.73
N ILE A 64 5.46 -11.27 -3.45
CA ILE A 64 4.12 -10.98 -3.95
C ILE A 64 3.30 -10.48 -2.76
N LYS A 65 2.57 -9.40 -2.94
CA LYS A 65 1.61 -8.91 -1.95
C LYS A 65 0.28 -9.59 -2.23
N ASP A 66 -0.40 -10.08 -1.19
CA ASP A 66 -1.62 -10.84 -1.38
C ASP A 66 -2.70 -9.96 -2.03
N GLY A 67 -3.37 -10.50 -3.07
CA GLY A 67 -4.28 -9.78 -3.95
C GLY A 67 -3.64 -9.21 -5.23
N GLU A 68 -2.32 -9.06 -5.30
CA GLU A 68 -1.61 -8.67 -6.52
C GLU A 68 -1.27 -9.90 -7.39
N ALA A 69 -1.42 -9.77 -8.72
CA ALA A 69 -1.03 -10.83 -9.65
C ALA A 69 0.48 -10.87 -9.95
N GLU A 70 1.17 -9.74 -9.78
CA GLU A 70 2.59 -9.57 -10.10
C GLU A 70 3.45 -9.41 -8.82
N PRO A 71 4.70 -9.89 -8.82
CA PRO A 71 5.62 -9.69 -7.70
C PRO A 71 6.04 -8.22 -7.59
N ALA A 72 5.81 -7.63 -6.42
CA ALA A 72 6.26 -6.28 -6.07
C ALA A 72 7.79 -6.12 -6.08
N LEU A 73 8.52 -7.23 -5.88
CA LEU A 73 9.97 -7.28 -5.93
C LEU A 73 10.41 -8.68 -6.37
N VAL A 74 11.29 -8.77 -7.36
CA VAL A 74 12.10 -9.96 -7.65
C VAL A 74 13.55 -9.58 -7.45
N GLY A 75 14.29 -10.35 -6.65
CA GLY A 75 15.69 -10.05 -6.32
C GLY A 75 16.56 -11.30 -6.19
N PRO A 76 17.89 -11.17 -6.37
CA PRO A 76 18.81 -12.31 -6.24
C PRO A 76 18.78 -12.87 -4.82
N TRP A 77 18.71 -14.20 -4.72
CA TRP A 77 18.67 -14.92 -3.45
C TRP A 77 19.96 -15.70 -3.19
N THR A 78 20.38 -15.72 -1.93
CA THR A 78 21.64 -16.35 -1.52
C THR A 78 21.57 -17.87 -1.69
N MET A 79 22.53 -18.45 -2.42
CA MET A 79 22.71 -19.90 -2.47
C MET A 79 23.19 -20.42 -1.09
N GLY A 80 22.59 -21.50 -0.62
CA GLY A 80 22.82 -22.08 0.70
C GLY A 80 24.18 -22.74 0.85
N ARG A 81 24.48 -23.19 2.08
CA ARG A 81 25.79 -23.78 2.47
C ARG A 81 26.25 -24.91 1.55
N ASN A 82 25.32 -25.67 0.98
CA ASN A 82 25.58 -26.80 0.08
C ASN A 82 26.00 -26.39 -1.35
N LYS A 83 26.01 -25.09 -1.68
CA LYS A 83 26.29 -24.54 -3.02
C LYS A 83 25.42 -25.15 -4.14
N LYS A 84 24.18 -25.51 -3.80
CA LYS A 84 23.18 -26.08 -4.73
C LYS A 84 21.79 -25.58 -4.36
N ASP A 85 21.36 -25.95 -3.15
CA ASP A 85 20.09 -25.52 -2.56
C ASP A 85 20.14 -24.01 -2.21
N PRO A 86 19.01 -23.29 -2.17
CA PRO A 86 18.99 -21.92 -1.69
C PRO A 86 19.29 -21.87 -0.18
N LYS A 87 19.64 -20.69 0.35
CA LYS A 87 19.56 -20.47 1.80
C LYS A 87 18.08 -20.60 2.19
N PRO A 88 17.72 -21.41 3.21
CA PRO A 88 16.35 -21.44 3.73
C PRO A 88 15.88 -20.05 4.11
N LEU A 89 14.63 -19.75 3.80
CA LEU A 89 14.00 -18.51 4.22
C LEU A 89 13.73 -18.58 5.73
N ASP A 90 14.07 -17.51 6.44
CA ASP A 90 13.92 -17.38 7.90
C ASP A 90 13.15 -16.10 8.23
N THR A 91 12.60 -15.99 9.45
CA THR A 91 11.76 -14.86 9.87
C THR A 91 12.45 -13.51 9.71
N ALA A 92 13.77 -13.42 9.91
CA ALA A 92 14.50 -12.15 9.78
C ALA A 92 14.71 -11.76 8.31
N ALA A 93 14.98 -12.75 7.46
CA ALA A 93 15.01 -12.59 6.01
C ALA A 93 13.65 -12.16 5.45
N PHE A 94 12.57 -12.88 5.80
CA PHE A 94 11.20 -12.56 5.37
C PHE A 94 10.82 -11.12 5.76
N ASN A 95 10.96 -10.76 7.04
CA ASN A 95 10.69 -9.40 7.54
C ASN A 95 11.53 -8.30 6.87
N THR A 96 12.71 -8.64 6.34
CA THR A 96 13.54 -7.68 5.58
C THR A 96 12.98 -7.51 4.17
N LEU A 97 12.63 -8.61 3.50
CA LEU A 97 12.05 -8.59 2.16
C LEU A 97 10.68 -7.89 2.13
N VAL A 98 9.81 -8.13 3.11
CA VAL A 98 8.52 -7.43 3.26
C VAL A 98 8.71 -5.92 3.31
N LYS A 99 9.69 -5.43 4.07
CA LYS A 99 10.01 -3.99 4.15
C LYS A 99 10.49 -3.43 2.81
N THR A 100 11.41 -4.12 2.14
CA THR A 100 11.92 -3.68 0.84
C THR A 100 10.84 -3.70 -0.24
N ALA A 101 10.02 -4.75 -0.32
CA ALA A 101 8.93 -4.84 -1.29
C ALA A 101 7.82 -3.80 -1.03
N SER A 102 7.48 -3.56 0.25
CA SER A 102 6.58 -2.47 0.64
C SER A 102 7.11 -1.09 0.24
N GLU A 103 8.42 -0.86 0.36
CA GLU A 103 9.03 0.39 -0.09
C GLU A 103 9.04 0.52 -1.62
N VAL A 104 9.25 -0.57 -2.36
CA VAL A 104 9.14 -0.57 -3.83
C VAL A 104 7.74 -0.17 -4.28
N LEU A 105 6.68 -0.78 -3.72
CA LEU A 105 5.29 -0.38 -4.02
C LEU A 105 5.04 1.09 -3.69
N ARG A 106 5.37 1.52 -2.46
CA ARG A 106 5.21 2.91 -2.02
C ARG A 106 5.96 3.90 -2.94
N ARG A 107 7.15 3.52 -3.41
CA ARG A 107 7.94 4.33 -4.35
C ARG A 107 7.32 4.34 -5.74
N HIS A 108 6.81 3.22 -6.23
CA HIS A 108 6.14 3.13 -7.52
C HIS A 108 4.86 3.97 -7.54
N GLU A 109 4.01 3.85 -6.51
CA GLU A 109 2.85 4.71 -6.30
C GLU A 109 3.22 6.20 -6.24
N GLN A 110 4.28 6.55 -5.50
CA GLN A 110 4.76 7.93 -5.42
C GLN A 110 5.30 8.44 -6.77
N GLN A 111 5.96 7.59 -7.56
CA GLN A 111 6.42 7.92 -8.91
C GLN A 111 5.25 8.07 -9.89
N LEU A 112 4.21 7.24 -9.81
CA LEU A 112 2.99 7.38 -10.60
C LEU A 112 2.26 8.68 -10.23
N ARG A 113 2.09 8.96 -8.94
CA ARG A 113 1.51 10.24 -8.47
C ARG A 113 2.31 11.46 -8.94
N ALA A 114 3.64 11.42 -8.91
CA ALA A 114 4.47 12.53 -9.39
C ALA A 114 4.48 12.69 -10.93
N GLN A 115 4.06 11.65 -11.67
CA GLN A 115 3.85 11.74 -13.12
C GLN A 115 2.48 12.34 -13.44
N LEU A 116 1.43 11.88 -12.76
CA LEU A 116 0.05 12.33 -12.95
C LEU A 116 -0.23 13.71 -12.33
N HIS A 117 0.38 14.03 -11.19
CA HIS A 117 0.18 15.28 -10.47
C HIS A 117 1.50 16.07 -10.40
N LYS A 118 1.49 17.30 -10.92
CA LYS A 118 2.61 18.24 -10.84
C LYS A 118 2.12 19.56 -10.27
N ALA A 119 2.94 20.21 -9.45
CA ALA A 119 2.62 21.51 -8.87
C ALA A 119 3.82 22.46 -9.00
N VAL A 120 3.55 23.73 -9.28
CA VAL A 120 4.56 24.78 -9.44
C VAL A 120 4.01 26.10 -8.90
N ARG A 121 4.72 26.70 -7.94
CA ARG A 121 4.42 28.06 -7.48
C ARG A 121 5.03 29.13 -8.37
N VAL A 122 4.21 30.14 -8.66
CA VAL A 122 4.54 31.37 -9.40
C VAL A 122 3.86 32.56 -8.74
N PRO A 123 4.38 33.79 -8.88
CA PRO A 123 3.65 34.98 -8.44
C PRO A 123 2.36 35.17 -9.24
N SER A 124 1.38 35.83 -8.62
CA SER A 124 0.22 36.43 -9.30
C SER A 124 0.65 37.49 -10.33
N ALA A 125 -0.24 37.85 -11.26
CA ALA A 125 0.04 38.79 -12.35
C ALA A 125 0.42 40.21 -11.87
N ASP A 126 -0.06 40.61 -10.69
CA ASP A 126 0.28 41.84 -9.97
C ASP A 126 1.46 41.69 -9.00
N GLY A 127 1.92 40.46 -8.77
CA GLY A 127 3.07 40.15 -7.92
C GLY A 127 2.86 40.33 -6.41
N SER A 128 1.61 40.50 -5.95
CA SER A 128 1.30 40.62 -4.51
C SER A 128 1.41 39.29 -3.77
N ASP A 129 0.96 38.20 -4.41
CA ASP A 129 0.74 36.89 -3.80
C ASP A 129 1.39 35.77 -4.62
N GLU A 130 1.60 34.60 -4.00
CA GLU A 130 1.97 33.36 -4.70
C GLU A 130 0.73 32.52 -5.05
N LEU A 131 0.71 31.98 -6.26
CA LEU A 131 -0.27 31.02 -6.74
C LEU A 131 0.36 29.63 -6.87
N ASP A 132 -0.33 28.58 -6.43
CA ASP A 132 0.06 27.20 -6.68
C ASP A 132 -0.65 26.70 -7.93
N ILE A 133 0.11 26.38 -8.98
CA ILE A 133 -0.40 25.93 -10.26
C ILE A 133 -0.24 24.41 -10.35
N THR A 134 -1.35 23.67 -10.33
CA THR A 134 -1.35 22.21 -10.45
C THR A 134 -1.65 21.78 -11.88
N LEU A 135 -1.07 20.65 -12.29
CA LEU A 135 -1.38 19.91 -13.50
C LEU A 135 -1.70 18.47 -13.09
N ASP A 136 -2.95 18.08 -13.29
CA ASP A 136 -3.51 16.80 -12.88
C ASP A 136 -3.95 16.01 -14.13
N ILE A 137 -3.17 15.02 -14.52
CA ILE A 137 -3.42 14.15 -15.68
C ILE A 137 -4.47 13.10 -15.32
N VAL A 138 -5.54 13.03 -16.11
CA VAL A 138 -6.58 12.01 -16.03
C VAL A 138 -6.31 10.95 -17.09
N PRO A 139 -5.87 9.73 -16.70
CA PRO A 139 -5.69 8.61 -17.62
C PRO A 139 -7.05 7.98 -17.94
N ASP A 140 -7.77 8.60 -18.86
CA ASP A 140 -8.95 8.02 -19.51
C ASP A 140 -8.52 7.07 -20.64
N GLU A 141 -9.28 5.99 -20.87
CA GLU A 141 -8.94 4.96 -21.87
C GLU A 141 -9.20 5.42 -23.31
N ASP A 142 -10.16 6.32 -23.53
CA ASP A 142 -10.56 6.82 -24.85
C ASP A 142 -10.03 8.25 -25.11
N GLU A 143 -10.16 9.16 -24.14
CA GLU A 143 -9.82 10.59 -24.28
C GLU A 143 -8.96 11.13 -23.12
N PRO A 144 -7.67 10.74 -22.98
CA PRO A 144 -6.82 11.21 -21.89
C PRO A 144 -6.59 12.73 -21.95
N TYR A 145 -6.72 13.40 -20.80
CA TYR A 145 -6.56 14.86 -20.68
C TYR A 145 -5.79 15.23 -19.40
N ALA A 146 -5.53 16.52 -19.21
CA ALA A 146 -5.06 17.04 -17.93
C ALA A 146 -5.81 18.31 -17.53
N LEU A 147 -5.98 18.54 -16.23
CA LEU A 147 -6.54 19.75 -15.66
C LEU A 147 -5.39 20.63 -15.18
N LEU A 148 -5.33 21.86 -15.69
CA LEU A 148 -4.43 22.91 -15.21
C LEU A 148 -5.24 23.81 -14.28
N THR A 149 -4.90 23.82 -12.99
CA THR A 149 -5.65 24.53 -11.93
C THR A 149 -4.76 25.59 -11.29
N ALA A 150 -5.33 26.76 -10.99
CA ALA A 150 -4.68 27.82 -10.22
C ALA A 150 -5.34 27.92 -8.84
N LEU A 151 -4.54 27.77 -7.79
CA LEU A 151 -4.94 27.93 -6.40
C LEU A 151 -4.23 29.16 -5.80
N ASP A 152 -4.91 29.89 -4.93
CA ASP A 152 -4.31 30.99 -4.17
C ASP A 152 -3.54 30.49 -2.92
N ALA A 153 -3.02 31.43 -2.11
CA ALA A 153 -2.30 31.13 -0.88
C ALA A 153 -3.14 30.44 0.22
N PHE A 154 -4.48 30.47 0.12
CA PHE A 154 -5.42 29.80 1.02
C PHE A 154 -5.91 28.46 0.45
N GLY A 155 -5.56 28.14 -0.80
CA GLY A 155 -6.03 26.96 -1.52
C GLY A 155 -7.38 27.15 -2.23
N GLU A 156 -7.87 28.39 -2.37
CA GLU A 156 -9.07 28.69 -3.15
C GLU A 156 -8.76 28.63 -4.64
N GLN A 157 -9.64 27.95 -5.41
CA GLN A 157 -9.47 27.79 -6.85
C GLN A 157 -9.86 29.07 -7.59
N LEU A 158 -8.86 29.76 -8.15
CA LEU A 158 -9.06 30.96 -8.97
C LEU A 158 -9.49 30.61 -10.41
N ALA A 159 -8.91 29.54 -10.98
CA ALA A 159 -9.20 29.10 -12.33
C ALA A 159 -8.87 27.61 -12.54
N GLN A 160 -9.52 26.99 -13.52
CA GLN A 160 -9.20 25.66 -14.00
C GLN A 160 -9.49 25.56 -15.51
N VAL A 161 -8.57 24.96 -16.27
CA VAL A 161 -8.74 24.69 -17.70
C VAL A 161 -8.25 23.30 -18.08
N GLN A 162 -8.95 22.64 -19.01
CA GLN A 162 -8.52 21.36 -19.56
C GLN A 162 -7.42 21.59 -20.62
N VAL A 163 -6.28 20.91 -20.49
CA VAL A 163 -5.16 20.92 -21.45
C VAL A 163 -4.86 19.51 -21.95
N ALA A 164 -4.03 19.40 -23.00
CA ALA A 164 -3.56 18.11 -23.49
C ALA A 164 -2.78 17.36 -22.38
N PRO A 165 -2.85 16.01 -22.32
CA PRO A 165 -2.21 15.23 -21.25
C PRO A 165 -0.67 15.34 -21.30
N GLY A 166 -0.10 15.67 -22.46
CA GLY A 166 1.32 15.96 -22.65
C GLY A 166 1.77 17.38 -22.29
N PHE A 167 0.90 18.23 -21.71
CA PHE A 167 1.23 19.61 -21.36
C PHE A 167 2.41 19.67 -20.36
N LYS A 168 3.39 20.53 -20.66
CA LYS A 168 4.61 20.68 -19.84
C LYS A 168 4.45 21.83 -18.86
N LEU A 169 3.90 21.53 -17.68
CA LEU A 169 3.92 22.47 -16.56
C LEU A 169 5.37 22.79 -16.15
N SER A 170 5.68 24.07 -16.12
CA SER A 170 6.97 24.67 -15.75
C SER A 170 6.70 26.07 -15.18
N LYS A 171 7.67 26.69 -14.49
CA LYS A 171 7.51 28.07 -14.01
C LYS A 171 7.16 29.05 -15.13
N ALA A 172 7.79 28.93 -16.29
CA ALA A 172 7.53 29.83 -17.42
C ALA A 172 6.13 29.65 -18.02
N SER A 173 5.67 28.40 -18.21
CA SER A 173 4.32 28.14 -18.73
C SER A 173 3.23 28.45 -17.71
N ALA A 174 3.50 28.29 -16.41
CA ALA A 174 2.62 28.72 -15.33
C ALA A 174 2.48 30.26 -15.28
N SER A 175 3.59 31.01 -15.25
CA SER A 175 3.55 32.49 -15.29
C SER A 175 2.85 33.02 -16.53
N ALA A 176 3.14 32.47 -17.71
CA ALA A 176 2.46 32.89 -18.95
C ALA A 176 0.94 32.59 -18.94
N TRP A 177 0.49 31.57 -18.20
CA TRP A 177 -0.93 31.27 -18.03
C TRP A 177 -1.62 32.28 -17.08
N VAL A 178 -0.95 32.63 -15.98
CA VAL A 178 -1.39 33.66 -15.03
C VAL A 178 -1.46 35.05 -15.70
N GLU A 179 -0.41 35.44 -16.44
CA GLU A 179 -0.32 36.70 -17.19
C GLU A 179 -1.40 36.84 -18.28
N ASN A 180 -1.89 35.71 -18.82
CA ASN A 180 -2.96 35.67 -19.83
C ASN A 180 -4.35 35.45 -19.22
N GLU A 181 -4.57 35.92 -17.98
CA GLU A 181 -5.86 35.85 -17.28
C GLU A 181 -6.46 34.43 -17.22
N PHE A 182 -5.61 33.42 -17.04
CA PHE A 182 -5.95 31.99 -16.99
C PHE A 182 -6.64 31.43 -18.25
N ARG A 183 -6.57 32.12 -19.40
CA ARG A 183 -7.10 31.59 -20.67
C ARG A 183 -6.35 30.33 -21.09
N ARG A 184 -7.05 29.39 -21.75
CA ARG A 184 -6.49 28.09 -22.17
C ARG A 184 -5.12 28.26 -22.89
N PRO A 185 -4.03 27.66 -22.39
CA PRO A 185 -2.75 27.65 -23.09
C PRO A 185 -2.87 27.01 -24.48
N ALA A 186 -2.09 27.52 -25.43
CA ALA A 186 -1.96 26.99 -26.80
C ALA A 186 -0.84 25.95 -26.89
#